data_AF-A0A2N9Y7U7-F1
#
_entry.id   AF-A0A2N9Y7U7-F1
#
_cell.length_a   1.000
_cell.length_b   1.000
_cell.length_c   1.000
_cell.angle_alpha   90.00
_cell.angle_beta   90.00
_cell.angle_gamma   90.00
#
_symmetry.space_group_name_H-M   'P 1'
#
loop_
_entity.id
_entity.type
_entity.pdbx_description
1 polymer ?
#
loop_
_entity_poly.entity_id
_entity_poly.type
_entity_poly.pdbx_seq_one_letter_code
_entity_poly.pdbx_strand_id
1 'polypeptide(L)'
;MGSGKGFVSIYGSEEKTENEESFEHQGSLLNGKNIIITAKKEDVKVVGSDFSAEEDIKLSAAHNVNVLPGHNRHSANTKEERTGFGIQFEKNKSGASIGVGVESNKDTGDQWEKFNVQSNFNAGKDVQINAGNDVNLQVANVSADRDVNIDAGNNVTFSAADDTSNAQETHEKTFAGVTASADIGVLGTVQ
;
A
#
# COMPACT_ATOMS: atom_id res chain seq x y z
N MET A 1 18.67 8.79 -26.24
CA MET A 1 18.10 8.29 -27.51
C MET A 1 17.40 6.98 -27.20
N GLY A 2 16.07 6.97 -27.19
CA GLY A 2 15.27 5.80 -26.83
C GLY A 2 14.47 5.29 -28.02
N SER A 3 14.59 4.00 -28.32
CA SER A 3 13.79 3.31 -29.34
C SER A 3 12.51 2.75 -28.68
N GLY A 4 11.41 3.47 -28.76
CA GLY A 4 10.09 2.88 -28.59
C GLY A 4 9.81 1.98 -29.80
N LYS A 5 9.19 0.81 -29.62
CA LYS A 5 8.90 -0.12 -30.73
C LYS A 5 8.22 0.62 -31.88
N GLY A 6 8.95 0.83 -32.99
CA GLY A 6 8.46 1.50 -34.19
C GLY A 6 8.86 2.97 -34.35
N PHE A 7 9.30 3.70 -33.32
CA PHE A 7 9.69 5.11 -33.45
C PHE A 7 11.18 5.33 -33.21
N VAL A 8 11.83 6.03 -34.14
CA VAL A 8 13.24 6.45 -34.02
C VAL A 8 13.28 7.97 -33.87
N SER A 9 13.51 8.43 -32.64
CA SER A 9 13.69 9.85 -32.34
C SER A 9 15.06 10.35 -32.81
N ILE A 10 15.06 11.49 -33.51
CA ILE A 10 16.27 12.18 -33.97
C ILE A 10 16.65 13.29 -32.97
N TYR A 11 15.65 13.97 -32.41
CA TYR A 11 15.81 15.02 -31.41
C TYR A 11 14.59 15.04 -30.47
N GLY A 12 14.76 15.30 -29.18
CA GLY A 12 13.66 15.31 -28.21
C GLY A 12 14.05 15.75 -26.80
N SER A 13 13.07 15.84 -25.92
CA SER A 13 13.17 16.19 -24.50
C SER A 13 12.53 15.11 -23.63
N GLU A 14 12.99 15.05 -22.38
CA GLU A 14 12.50 14.15 -21.34
C GLU A 14 12.32 14.94 -20.05
N GLU A 15 11.18 14.78 -19.40
CA GLU A 15 10.87 15.36 -18.10
C GLU A 15 10.40 14.25 -17.16
N LYS A 16 10.97 14.22 -15.96
CA LYS A 16 10.66 13.22 -14.94
C LYS A 16 10.31 13.91 -13.63
N THR A 17 9.19 13.52 -13.05
CA THR A 17 8.68 14.00 -11.76
C THR A 17 8.38 12.82 -10.87
N GLU A 18 8.90 12.85 -9.65
CA GLU A 18 8.66 11.86 -8.61
C GLU A 18 8.20 12.57 -7.34
N ASN A 19 7.12 12.08 -6.74
CA ASN A 19 6.60 12.55 -5.47
C ASN A 19 6.45 11.37 -4.53
N GLU A 20 6.91 11.51 -3.29
CA GLU A 20 6.76 10.49 -2.25
C GLU A 20 6.09 11.11 -1.02
N GLU A 21 5.14 10.39 -0.45
CA GLU A 21 4.48 10.73 0.79
C GLU A 21 4.54 9.53 1.74
N SER A 22 4.91 9.79 2.99
CA SER A 22 4.93 8.78 4.05
C SER A 22 4.12 9.26 5.25
N PHE A 23 3.27 8.38 5.76
CA PHE A 23 2.63 8.51 7.05
C PHE A 23 3.08 7.34 7.94
N GLU A 24 3.66 7.67 9.08
CA GLU A 24 4.01 6.69 10.10
C GLU A 24 3.08 6.85 11.30
N HIS A 25 2.45 5.75 11.70
CA HIS A 25 1.67 5.65 12.92
C HIS A 25 2.58 5.89 14.12
N GLN A 26 2.16 6.80 14.99
CA GLN A 26 2.83 7.09 16.24
C GLN A 26 1.99 6.55 17.39
N GLY A 27 2.41 5.39 17.90
CA GLY A 27 1.82 4.71 19.04
C GLY A 27 2.17 5.36 20.38
N SER A 28 1.54 4.86 21.44
CA SER A 28 1.96 5.20 22.81
C SER A 28 3.00 4.19 23.31
N LEU A 29 4.02 4.67 24.03
CA LEU A 29 4.95 3.84 24.79
C LEU A 29 4.65 3.98 26.28
N LEU A 30 4.24 2.89 26.94
CA LEU A 30 4.03 2.85 28.39
C LEU A 30 5.01 1.85 28.99
N ASN A 31 5.91 2.35 29.84
CA ASN A 31 6.89 1.54 30.56
C ASN A 31 6.73 1.75 32.07
N GLY A 32 6.79 0.68 32.84
CA GLY A 32 6.78 0.78 34.29
C GLY A 32 6.87 -0.56 34.99
N LYS A 33 6.82 -0.55 36.32
CA LYS A 33 6.77 -1.80 37.08
C LYS A 33 5.46 -2.56 36.83
N ASN A 34 4.35 -1.85 36.93
CA ASN A 34 3.01 -2.36 36.64
C ASN A 34 2.27 -1.34 35.76
N ILE A 35 1.54 -1.82 34.75
CA ILE A 35 0.69 -0.97 33.90
C ILE A 35 -0.75 -1.36 34.16
N ILE A 36 -1.54 -0.44 34.72
CA ILE A 36 -2.95 -0.69 35.05
C ILE A 36 -3.81 0.37 34.36
N ILE A 37 -4.63 -0.07 33.41
CA ILE A 37 -5.60 0.77 32.69
C ILE A 37 -7.00 0.27 33.05
N THR A 38 -7.86 1.18 33.51
CA THR A 38 -9.23 0.84 33.93
C THR A 38 -10.25 1.84 33.43
N ALA A 39 -11.16 1.38 32.57
CA ALA A 39 -12.34 2.11 32.13
C ALA A 39 -13.56 1.62 32.91
N LYS A 40 -14.04 2.40 33.89
CA LYS A 40 -15.16 2.00 34.77
C LYS A 40 -16.55 2.13 34.14
N LYS A 41 -16.66 2.79 32.98
CA LYS A 41 -17.94 3.09 32.33
C LYS A 41 -18.03 2.64 30.89
N GLU A 42 -16.89 2.51 30.23
CA GLU A 42 -16.79 2.33 28.79
C GLU A 42 -15.65 1.36 28.47
N ASP A 43 -15.12 1.48 27.26
CA ASP A 43 -14.09 0.63 26.67
C ASP A 43 -12.66 1.06 27.02
N VAL A 44 -11.73 0.12 26.91
CA VAL A 44 -10.31 0.39 26.72
C VAL A 44 -9.98 0.19 25.25
N LYS A 45 -9.38 1.20 24.61
CA LYS A 45 -8.91 1.13 23.22
C LYS A 45 -7.40 1.35 23.17
N VAL A 46 -6.67 0.44 22.52
CA VAL A 46 -5.22 0.52 22.29
C VAL A 46 -4.98 0.40 20.78
N VAL A 47 -4.15 1.26 20.19
CA VAL A 47 -3.94 1.32 18.74
C VAL A 47 -2.46 1.43 18.42
N GLY A 48 -1.88 0.38 17.86
CA GLY A 48 -0.46 0.27 17.51
C GLY A 48 0.47 0.83 18.58
N SER A 49 0.31 0.39 19.83
CA SER A 49 1.06 0.89 21.00
C SER A 49 1.91 -0.18 21.65
N ASP A 50 2.95 0.23 22.37
CA ASP A 50 3.90 -0.65 23.07
C ASP A 50 3.82 -0.46 24.59
N PHE A 51 3.38 -1.51 25.30
CA PHE A 51 3.30 -1.55 26.76
C PHE A 51 4.31 -2.56 27.30
N SER A 52 5.27 -2.12 28.11
CA SER A 52 6.25 -2.99 28.77
C SER A 52 6.21 -2.83 30.29
N ALA A 53 5.85 -3.90 31.00
CA ALA A 53 5.84 -3.96 32.45
C ALA A 53 6.92 -4.91 32.99
N GLU A 54 7.64 -4.49 34.04
CA GLU A 54 8.56 -5.39 34.76
C GLU A 54 7.81 -6.52 35.48
N GLU A 55 6.58 -6.27 35.90
CA GLU A 55 5.71 -7.21 36.56
C GLU A 55 4.44 -7.41 35.74
N ASP A 56 3.35 -6.69 36.04
CA ASP A 56 2.03 -7.02 35.50
C ASP A 56 1.48 -5.93 34.57
N ILE A 57 0.80 -6.36 33.50
CA ILE A 57 -0.06 -5.50 32.69
C ILE A 57 -1.52 -5.88 32.95
N LYS A 58 -2.34 -4.91 33.35
CA LYS A 58 -3.78 -5.09 33.55
C LYS A 58 -4.60 -4.09 32.75
N LEU A 59 -5.43 -4.60 31.85
CA LEU A 59 -6.49 -3.85 31.17
C LEU A 59 -7.84 -4.28 31.73
N SER A 60 -8.69 -3.32 32.08
CA SER A 60 -10.04 -3.61 32.57
C SER A 60 -11.04 -2.60 32.03
N ALA A 61 -12.07 -3.08 31.36
CA ALA A 61 -13.13 -2.25 30.78
C ALA A 61 -14.50 -2.70 31.29
N ALA A 62 -15.40 -1.74 31.53
CA ALA A 62 -16.79 -2.04 31.86
C ALA A 62 -17.55 -2.65 30.68
N HIS A 63 -17.17 -2.26 29.46
CA HIS A 63 -17.74 -2.78 28.22
C HIS A 63 -16.71 -3.64 27.49
N ASN A 64 -15.88 -3.06 26.63
CA ASN A 64 -14.98 -3.83 25.75
C ASN A 64 -13.51 -3.46 25.92
N VAL A 65 -12.61 -4.40 25.62
CA VAL A 65 -11.19 -4.10 25.38
C VAL A 65 -10.90 -4.32 23.91
N ASN A 66 -10.52 -3.25 23.20
CA ASN A 66 -10.23 -3.25 21.78
C ASN A 66 -8.76 -2.89 21.53
N VAL A 67 -7.96 -3.87 21.13
CA VAL A 67 -6.59 -3.67 20.66
C VAL A 67 -6.59 -3.76 19.14
N LEU A 68 -6.22 -2.66 18.49
CA LEU A 68 -6.26 -2.52 17.04
C LEU A 68 -4.85 -2.22 16.50
N PRO A 69 -4.58 -2.55 15.22
CA PRO A 69 -3.37 -2.10 14.57
C PRO A 69 -3.38 -0.58 14.39
N GLY A 70 -2.20 0.03 14.51
CA GLY A 70 -1.91 1.30 13.86
C GLY A 70 -1.72 1.10 12.36
N HIS A 71 -1.59 2.18 11.60
CA HIS A 71 -1.42 2.10 10.16
C HIS A 71 -0.33 3.03 9.64
N ASN A 72 0.66 2.47 8.96
CA ASN A 72 1.60 3.24 8.16
C ASN A 72 1.10 3.27 6.72
N ARG A 73 1.38 4.36 6.01
CA ARG A 73 1.12 4.48 4.58
C ARG A 73 2.34 5.04 3.88
N HIS A 74 2.75 4.40 2.78
CA HIS A 74 3.70 4.96 1.84
C HIS A 74 2.99 5.15 0.50
N SER A 75 3.23 6.27 -0.18
CA SER A 75 2.69 6.53 -1.50
C SER A 75 3.77 7.15 -2.36
N ALA A 76 3.92 6.66 -3.58
CA ALA A 76 4.81 7.26 -4.55
C ALA A 76 4.09 7.44 -5.88
N ASN A 77 4.32 8.60 -6.48
CA ASN A 77 3.76 9.01 -7.75
C ASN A 77 4.90 9.37 -8.68
N THR A 78 4.95 8.72 -9.83
CA THR A 78 5.95 8.95 -10.86
C THR A 78 5.26 9.39 -12.14
N LYS A 79 5.86 10.36 -12.82
CA LYS A 79 5.42 10.85 -14.10
C LYS A 79 6.63 11.09 -14.96
N GLU A 80 6.65 10.51 -16.14
CA GLU A 80 7.71 10.68 -17.11
C GLU A 80 7.09 11.02 -18.47
N GLU A 81 7.48 12.16 -19.03
CA GLU A 81 7.04 12.62 -20.35
C GLU A 81 8.26 12.73 -21.27
N ARG A 82 8.21 12.00 -22.38
CA ARG A 82 9.23 12.05 -23.43
C ARG A 82 8.57 12.55 -24.71
N THR A 83 9.15 13.57 -25.33
CA THR A 83 8.64 14.09 -26.61
C THR A 83 9.80 14.21 -27.58
N GLY A 84 9.63 13.73 -28.81
CA GLY A 84 10.68 13.81 -29.82
C GLY A 84 10.16 13.82 -31.24
N PHE A 85 10.93 14.46 -32.13
CA PHE A 85 10.74 14.38 -33.56
C PHE A 85 11.49 13.18 -34.13
N GLY A 86 10.89 12.45 -35.06
CA GLY A 86 11.47 11.22 -35.58
C GLY A 86 10.73 10.58 -36.73
N ILE A 87 11.18 9.38 -37.06
CA ILE A 87 10.60 8.53 -38.10
C ILE A 87 9.90 7.37 -37.41
N GLN A 88 8.61 7.17 -37.73
CA GLN A 88 7.83 6.02 -37.28
C GLN A 88 7.76 4.94 -38.36
N PHE A 89 7.76 3.69 -37.92
CA PHE A 89 7.60 2.48 -38.71
C PHE A 89 6.63 1.57 -37.96
N GLU A 90 5.45 1.34 -38.53
CA GLU A 90 4.45 0.46 -37.94
C GLU A 90 4.13 -0.69 -38.89
N LYS A 91 3.91 -1.87 -38.31
CA LYS A 91 3.48 -3.06 -39.05
C LYS A 91 2.15 -3.54 -38.48
N ASN A 92 1.14 -3.59 -39.33
CA ASN A 92 -0.21 -4.07 -39.00
C ASN A 92 -0.48 -5.42 -39.70
N LYS A 93 -1.58 -6.09 -39.35
CA LYS A 93 -1.92 -7.41 -39.95
C LYS A 93 -2.08 -7.37 -41.48
N SER A 94 -2.39 -6.21 -42.05
CA SER A 94 -2.70 -6.04 -43.48
C SER A 94 -1.71 -5.17 -44.24
N GLY A 95 -0.62 -4.71 -43.64
CA GLY A 95 0.26 -3.74 -44.30
C GLY A 95 1.37 -3.17 -43.42
N ALA A 96 2.14 -2.25 -43.99
CA ALA A 96 3.19 -1.50 -43.29
C ALA A 96 3.04 0.00 -43.55
N SER A 97 3.40 0.83 -42.57
CA SER A 97 3.43 2.28 -42.71
C SER A 97 4.77 2.85 -42.25
N ILE A 98 5.16 3.94 -42.91
CA ILE A 98 6.27 4.79 -42.53
C ILE A 98 5.75 6.21 -42.34
N GLY A 99 6.18 6.92 -41.32
CA GLY A 99 5.80 8.30 -41.11
C GLY A 99 6.91 9.14 -40.53
N VAL A 100 6.76 10.45 -40.66
CA VAL A 100 7.64 11.45 -40.05
C VAL A 100 6.79 12.39 -39.21
N GLY A 101 7.20 12.66 -37.98
CA GLY A 101 6.39 13.43 -37.05
C GLY A 101 6.97 13.50 -35.66
N VAL A 102 6.13 13.96 -34.73
CA VAL A 102 6.45 14.08 -33.31
C VAL A 102 5.70 12.99 -32.55
N GLU A 103 6.42 12.23 -31.74
CA GLU A 103 5.85 11.30 -30.76
C GLU A 103 5.98 11.89 -29.36
N SER A 104 4.91 11.77 -28.57
CA SER A 104 4.91 12.04 -27.14
C SER A 104 4.50 10.77 -26.39
N ASN A 105 5.32 10.36 -25.43
CA ASN A 105 5.11 9.23 -24.56
C ASN A 105 4.99 9.75 -23.14
N LYS A 106 3.93 9.37 -22.45
CA LYS A 106 3.70 9.73 -21.06
C LYS A 106 3.47 8.45 -20.26
N ASP A 107 4.39 8.18 -19.36
CA ASP A 107 4.36 7.08 -18.43
C ASP A 107 4.01 7.65 -17.05
N THR A 108 2.96 7.14 -16.41
CA THR A 108 2.60 7.53 -15.04
C THR A 108 2.48 6.28 -14.17
N GLY A 109 3.16 6.26 -13.04
CA GLY A 109 3.03 5.23 -12.02
C GLY A 109 2.45 5.82 -10.74
N ASP A 110 1.34 5.28 -10.25
CA ASP A 110 0.82 5.52 -8.90
C ASP A 110 0.98 4.23 -8.09
N GLN A 111 1.70 4.32 -6.98
CA GLN A 111 1.84 3.22 -6.04
C GLN A 111 1.55 3.70 -4.63
N TRP A 112 0.90 2.84 -3.86
CA TRP A 112 0.72 3.05 -2.43
C TRP A 112 0.68 1.74 -1.68
N GLU A 113 1.15 1.78 -0.45
CA GLU A 113 1.23 0.66 0.46
C GLU A 113 0.70 1.08 1.82
N LYS A 114 -0.03 0.18 2.48
CA LYS A 114 -0.55 0.35 3.83
C LYS A 114 -0.12 -0.85 4.66
N PHE A 115 0.62 -0.58 5.73
CA PHE A 115 1.15 -1.59 6.64
C PHE A 115 0.46 -1.48 8.00
N ASN A 116 0.19 -2.62 8.63
CA ASN A 116 -0.34 -2.68 9.98
C ASN A 116 0.79 -2.56 11.00
N VAL A 117 0.63 -1.67 11.97
CA VAL A 117 1.54 -1.52 13.12
C VAL A 117 0.93 -2.26 14.31
N GLN A 118 1.60 -3.32 14.74
CA GLN A 118 1.17 -4.17 15.84
C GLN A 118 1.12 -3.42 17.17
N SER A 119 0.17 -3.78 18.03
CA SER A 119 0.23 -3.40 19.46
C SER A 119 0.95 -4.48 20.25
N ASN A 120 1.93 -4.12 21.08
CA ASN A 120 2.71 -5.06 21.88
C ASN A 120 2.45 -4.87 23.38
N PHE A 121 2.24 -5.98 24.08
CA PHE A 121 2.11 -6.05 25.53
C PHE A 121 3.11 -7.06 26.04
N ASN A 122 4.10 -6.60 26.82
CA ASN A 122 5.14 -7.45 27.39
C ASN A 122 5.18 -7.29 28.91
N ALA A 123 4.93 -8.37 29.64
CA ALA A 123 4.93 -8.38 31.10
C ALA A 123 5.97 -9.37 31.64
N GLY A 124 6.84 -8.95 32.56
CA GLY A 124 7.78 -9.84 33.26
C GLY A 124 7.11 -10.82 34.24
N LYS A 125 5.79 -10.72 34.40
CA LYS A 125 4.95 -11.65 35.17
C LYS A 125 3.68 -11.98 34.41
N ASP A 126 2.58 -11.27 34.66
CA ASP A 126 1.26 -11.62 34.11
C ASP A 126 0.69 -10.51 33.20
N VAL A 127 -0.04 -10.91 32.17
CA VAL A 127 -0.97 -10.01 31.46
C VAL A 127 -2.39 -10.40 31.81
N GLN A 128 -3.20 -9.45 32.30
CA GLN A 128 -4.62 -9.64 32.57
C GLN A 128 -5.47 -8.65 31.76
N ILE A 129 -6.34 -9.17 30.89
CA ILE A 129 -7.30 -8.36 30.12
C ILE A 129 -8.71 -8.76 30.53
N ASN A 130 -9.50 -7.81 31.03
CA ASN A 130 -10.88 -8.06 31.46
C ASN A 130 -11.84 -7.11 30.76
N ALA A 131 -12.91 -7.64 30.19
CA ALA A 131 -14.00 -6.87 29.59
C ALA A 131 -15.35 -7.36 30.12
N GLY A 132 -16.26 -6.43 30.39
CA GLY A 132 -17.64 -6.79 30.74
C GLY A 132 -18.39 -7.49 29.59
N ASN A 133 -18.02 -7.18 28.34
CA ASN A 133 -18.62 -7.72 27.12
C ASN A 133 -17.55 -8.47 26.30
N ASP A 134 -16.85 -7.80 25.38
CA ASP A 134 -15.96 -8.45 24.43
C ASP A 134 -14.50 -7.99 24.56
N VAL A 135 -13.57 -8.90 24.30
CA VAL A 135 -12.14 -8.59 24.09
C VAL A 135 -11.80 -8.84 22.63
N ASN A 136 -11.36 -7.80 21.91
CA ASN A 136 -10.96 -7.87 20.51
C ASN A 136 -9.46 -7.53 20.38
N LEU A 137 -8.67 -8.50 19.93
CA LEU A 137 -7.23 -8.39 19.75
C LEU A 137 -6.89 -8.56 18.26
N GLN A 138 -6.77 -7.44 17.56
CA GLN A 138 -6.40 -7.40 16.15
C GLN A 138 -4.93 -6.99 15.98
N VAL A 139 -4.13 -7.85 15.36
CA VAL A 139 -2.67 -7.66 15.19
C VAL A 139 -2.05 -7.21 16.52
N ALA A 140 -2.21 -8.03 17.55
CA ALA A 140 -1.70 -7.78 18.89
C ALA A 140 -0.66 -8.84 19.27
N ASN A 141 0.47 -8.42 19.83
CA ASN A 141 1.42 -9.31 20.51
C ASN A 141 1.16 -9.21 22.01
N VAL A 142 0.85 -10.33 22.67
CA VAL A 142 0.67 -10.36 24.12
C VAL A 142 1.58 -11.44 24.67
N SER A 143 2.57 -11.03 25.46
CA SER A 143 3.58 -11.90 26.06
C SER A 143 3.66 -11.63 27.57
N ALA A 144 3.78 -12.71 28.33
CA ALA A 144 3.96 -12.70 29.76
C ALA A 144 4.92 -13.83 30.16
N ASP A 145 5.85 -13.59 31.09
CA ASP A 145 6.79 -14.62 31.54
C ASP A 145 6.11 -15.72 32.38
N ARG A 146 4.93 -15.45 32.93
CA ARG A 146 4.10 -16.42 33.66
C ARG A 146 2.81 -16.73 32.93
N ASP A 147 1.79 -15.87 33.07
CA ASP A 147 0.44 -16.17 32.59
C ASP A 147 -0.17 -15.01 31.79
N VAL A 148 -0.88 -15.35 30.71
CA VAL A 148 -1.77 -14.43 29.99
C VAL A 148 -3.21 -14.86 30.24
N ASN A 149 -3.96 -14.02 30.95
CA ASN A 149 -5.36 -14.24 31.31
C ASN A 149 -6.25 -13.22 30.59
N ILE A 150 -7.21 -13.71 29.80
CA ILE A 150 -8.16 -12.88 29.07
C ILE A 150 -9.57 -13.33 29.44
N ASP A 151 -10.31 -12.43 30.07
CA ASP A 151 -11.69 -12.65 30.51
C ASP A 151 -12.63 -11.67 29.81
N ALA A 152 -13.70 -12.20 29.24
CA ALA A 152 -14.72 -11.44 28.53
C ALA A 152 -16.08 -12.02 28.90
N GLY A 153 -17.05 -11.16 29.22
CA GLY A 153 -18.40 -11.61 29.52
C GLY A 153 -19.09 -12.33 28.35
N ASN A 154 -18.71 -12.02 27.12
CA ASN A 154 -19.27 -12.56 25.89
C ASN A 154 -18.21 -13.30 25.05
N ASN A 155 -17.37 -12.60 24.29
CA ASN A 155 -16.43 -13.21 23.35
C ASN A 155 -15.00 -12.69 23.50
N VAL A 156 -14.05 -13.55 23.17
CA VAL A 156 -12.65 -13.18 22.93
C VAL A 156 -12.32 -13.45 21.46
N THR A 157 -11.95 -12.41 20.74
CA THR A 157 -11.63 -12.49 19.31
C THR A 157 -10.16 -12.16 19.08
N PHE A 158 -9.47 -13.03 18.34
CA PHE A 158 -8.12 -12.78 17.84
C PHE A 158 -8.14 -12.78 16.31
N SER A 159 -7.67 -11.68 15.72
CA SER A 159 -7.71 -11.49 14.28
C SER A 159 -6.37 -10.98 13.75
N ALA A 160 -5.95 -11.53 12.61
CA ALA A 160 -4.91 -10.90 11.81
C ALA A 160 -5.49 -9.71 11.03
N ALA A 161 -4.62 -8.88 10.48
CA ALA A 161 -4.95 -7.90 9.45
C ALA A 161 -3.87 -7.96 8.37
N ASP A 162 -4.27 -7.85 7.12
CA ASP A 162 -3.38 -7.93 5.98
C ASP A 162 -2.84 -6.53 5.63
N ASP A 163 -1.57 -6.50 5.22
CA ASP A 163 -1.01 -5.32 4.58
C ASP A 163 -1.56 -5.23 3.16
N THR A 164 -1.75 -4.01 2.66
CA THR A 164 -2.33 -3.77 1.34
C THR A 164 -1.39 -2.92 0.52
N SER A 165 -1.10 -3.34 -0.71
CA SER A 165 -0.38 -2.54 -1.69
C SER A 165 -1.16 -2.44 -2.99
N ASN A 166 -0.93 -1.35 -3.71
CA ASN A 166 -1.48 -1.11 -5.04
C ASN A 166 -0.40 -0.47 -5.90
N ALA A 167 -0.32 -0.91 -7.15
CA ALA A 167 0.51 -0.29 -8.17
C ALA A 167 -0.31 -0.18 -9.46
N GLN A 168 -0.36 1.01 -10.02
CA GLN A 168 -1.01 1.30 -11.28
C GLN A 168 -0.03 2.03 -12.19
N GLU A 169 0.19 1.46 -13.38
CA GLU A 169 0.94 2.12 -14.45
C GLU A 169 0.00 2.46 -15.60
N THR A 170 0.15 3.66 -16.15
CA THR A 170 -0.54 4.10 -17.37
C THR A 170 0.49 4.56 -18.38
N HIS A 171 0.37 4.05 -19.60
CA HIS A 171 1.23 4.42 -20.72
C HIS A 171 0.39 5.06 -21.81
N GLU A 172 0.63 6.34 -22.07
CA GLU A 172 -0.01 7.09 -23.15
C GLU A 172 1.02 7.34 -24.24
N LYS A 173 0.64 7.05 -25.49
CA LYS A 173 1.45 7.34 -26.68
C LYS A 173 0.62 8.11 -27.68
N THR A 174 1.13 9.25 -28.10
CA THR A 174 0.50 10.08 -29.11
C THR A 174 1.51 10.38 -30.21
N PHE A 175 1.12 10.14 -31.45
CA PHE A 175 1.89 10.54 -32.61
C PHE A 175 1.11 11.57 -33.43
N ALA A 176 1.80 12.61 -33.87
CA ALA A 176 1.29 13.59 -34.82
C ALA A 176 2.31 13.77 -35.95
N GLY A 177 1.89 13.46 -37.18
CA GLY A 177 2.77 13.53 -38.34
C GLY A 177 2.10 13.09 -39.63
N VAL A 178 2.91 12.99 -40.68
CA VAL A 178 2.48 12.49 -41.99
C VAL A 178 2.93 11.05 -42.12
N THR A 179 2.00 10.17 -42.47
CA THR A 179 2.25 8.74 -42.68
C THR A 179 1.93 8.34 -44.11
N ALA A 180 2.73 7.42 -44.66
CA ALA A 180 2.47 6.71 -45.90
C ALA A 180 2.33 5.22 -45.56
N SER A 181 1.24 4.61 -45.99
CA SER A 181 0.94 3.20 -45.74
C SER A 181 0.75 2.42 -47.03
N ALA A 182 1.12 1.14 -47.00
CA ALA A 182 0.85 0.18 -48.06
C ALA A 182 0.16 -1.05 -47.46
N ASP A 183 -1.05 -1.33 -47.93
CA ASP A 183 -1.82 -2.53 -47.55
C ASP A 183 -1.60 -3.65 -48.57
N ILE A 184 -1.30 -4.85 -48.08
CA ILE A 184 -1.23 -6.08 -48.86
C ILE A 184 -2.60 -6.75 -48.73
N GLY A 185 -3.54 -6.34 -49.58
CA GLY A 185 -4.79 -7.06 -49.75
C GLY A 185 -4.51 -8.46 -50.28
N VAL A 186 -5.04 -9.50 -49.63
CA VAL A 186 -5.18 -10.82 -50.25
C VAL A 186 -6.20 -10.62 -51.38
N LEU A 187 -5.73 -10.53 -52.63
CA LEU A 187 -6.63 -10.61 -53.78
C LEU A 187 -7.38 -11.94 -53.68
N GLY A 188 -8.66 -11.88 -53.32
CA GLY A 188 -9.55 -13.03 -53.41
C GLY A 188 -9.53 -13.52 -54.85
N THR A 189 -9.02 -14.73 -55.07
CA THR A 189 -9.23 -15.43 -56.33
C THR A 189 -10.73 -15.62 -56.49
N VAL A 190 -11.34 -14.89 -57.43
CA VAL A 190 -12.71 -15.17 -57.86
C VAL A 190 -12.70 -16.58 -58.45
N GLN A 191 -13.61 -17.39 -57.93
CA GLN A 191 -13.77 -18.83 -58.16
C GLN A 191 -14.14 -19.18 -59.60
#